data_AF-A0A957L3Q8-F1
#
_entry.id   AF-A0A957L3Q8-F1
#
_cell.length_a   1.000
_cell.length_b   1.000
_cell.length_c   1.000
_cell.angle_alpha   90.00
_cell.angle_beta   90.00
_cell.angle_gamma   90.00
#
_symmetry.space_group_name_H-M   'P 1'
#
loop_
_entity.id
_entity.type
_entity.pdbx_description
1 polymer ?
#
loop_
_entity_poly.entity_id
_entity_poly.type
_entity_poly.pdbx_seq_one_letter_code
_entity_poly.pdbx_strand_id
1 'polypeptide(L)'
;MSQSTYQPRGLYFEDFEPGMEVVTRGRTITEADVVNFAGVTGDYNQIHTDAKYAESFDFGKRIAHGLLVQSVGVGLAVMTGFIDGTILAFRELNCKFS
;
A
#
# COMPACT_ATOMS: atom_id res chain seq x y z
N MET A 1 28.65 -24.66 14.00
CA MET A 1 27.54 -23.94 13.37
C MET A 1 27.81 -22.46 13.55
N SER A 2 28.18 -21.71 12.49
CA SER A 2 28.34 -20.26 12.63
C SER A 2 26.95 -19.66 12.85
N GLN A 3 26.75 -18.98 13.97
CA GLN A 3 25.54 -18.19 14.17
C GLN A 3 25.54 -17.09 13.11
N SER A 4 24.62 -17.18 12.15
CA SER A 4 24.33 -16.07 11.24
C SER A 4 23.73 -14.95 12.11
N THR A 5 24.48 -13.87 12.33
CA THR A 5 23.93 -12.68 12.98
C THR A 5 23.06 -11.97 11.96
N TYR A 6 21.77 -11.84 12.26
CA TYR A 6 20.85 -11.06 11.43
C TYR A 6 21.41 -9.65 11.27
N GLN A 7 21.63 -9.23 10.03
CA GLN A 7 22.00 -7.86 9.67
C GLN A 7 20.78 -7.22 8.98
N PRO A 8 20.20 -6.15 9.56
CA PRO A 8 19.15 -5.38 8.90
C PRO A 8 19.60 -4.91 7.51
N ARG A 9 18.68 -4.89 6.54
CA ARG A 9 18.93 -4.34 5.20
C ARG A 9 18.54 -2.87 5.09
N GLY A 10 17.74 -2.38 6.04
CA GLY A 10 17.29 -1.01 6.11
C GLY A 10 18.35 -0.05 6.61
N LEU A 11 18.04 1.23 6.42
CA LEU A 11 18.82 2.36 6.87
C LEU A 11 18.54 2.62 8.36
N TYR A 12 19.56 3.02 9.10
CA TYR A 12 19.42 3.61 10.43
C TYR A 12 19.12 5.10 10.32
N PHE A 13 18.77 5.74 11.43
CA PHE A 13 18.37 7.14 11.45
C PHE A 13 19.43 8.06 10.85
N GLU A 14 20.70 7.76 11.10
CA GLU A 14 21.87 8.54 10.69
C GLU A 14 22.15 8.46 9.19
N ASP A 15 21.60 7.45 8.50
CA ASP A 15 21.81 7.26 7.06
C ASP A 15 20.80 8.08 6.21
N PHE A 16 19.77 8.66 6.83
CA PHE A 16 18.77 9.47 6.13
C PHE A 16 19.24 10.92 5.97
N GLU A 17 19.03 11.46 4.76
CA GLU A 17 19.26 12.88 4.46
C GLU A 17 17.94 13.58 4.07
N PRO A 18 17.73 14.84 4.47
CA PRO A 18 16.58 15.62 4.03
C PRO A 18 16.49 15.69 2.50
N GLY A 19 15.31 15.37 1.96
CA GLY A 19 15.10 15.32 0.50
C GLY A 19 15.43 13.98 -0.15
N MET A 20 15.83 12.96 0.62
CA MET A 20 15.98 11.60 0.10
C MET A 20 14.65 11.10 -0.48
N GLU A 21 14.70 10.62 -1.72
CA GLU A 21 13.55 10.06 -2.43
C GLU A 21 13.77 8.58 -2.72
N VAL A 22 12.69 7.80 -2.64
CA VAL A 22 12.68 6.39 -3.01
C VAL A 22 11.58 6.16 -4.04
N VAL A 23 11.96 5.61 -5.18
CA VAL A 23 11.01 5.23 -6.23
C VAL A 23 10.75 3.72 -6.14
N THR A 24 9.49 3.34 -5.96
CA THR A 24 9.10 1.93 -5.94
C THR A 24 8.94 1.38 -7.36
N ARG A 25 8.85 0.06 -7.49
CA ARG A 25 8.28 -0.54 -8.71
C ARG A 25 6.79 -0.16 -8.86
N GLY A 26 6.29 -0.26 -10.08
CA GLY A 26 4.85 -0.17 -10.35
C GLY A 26 4.11 -1.48 -10.06
N ARG A 27 2.80 -1.37 -9.78
CA ARG A 27 1.86 -2.50 -9.73
C ARG A 27 0.52 -2.06 -10.31
N THR A 28 0.04 -2.79 -11.30
CA THR A 28 -1.32 -2.60 -11.83
C THR A 28 -2.34 -3.12 -10.81
N ILE A 29 -3.34 -2.30 -10.49
CA ILE A 29 -4.50 -2.73 -9.71
C ILE A 29 -5.51 -3.38 -10.63
N THR A 30 -5.96 -4.58 -10.25
CA THR A 30 -6.89 -5.41 -11.01
C THR A 30 -8.20 -5.58 -10.26
N GLU A 31 -9.21 -6.13 -10.94
CA GLU A 31 -10.47 -6.49 -10.31
C GLU A 31 -10.28 -7.47 -9.15
N ALA A 32 -9.34 -8.42 -9.28
CA ALA A 32 -9.04 -9.38 -8.22
C ALA A 32 -8.59 -8.69 -6.93
N ASP A 33 -7.83 -7.60 -7.04
CA ASP A 33 -7.40 -6.83 -5.86
C ASP A 33 -8.59 -6.17 -5.17
N VAL A 34 -9.51 -5.58 -5.94
CA VAL A 34 -10.73 -4.93 -5.41
C VAL A 34 -11.63 -5.94 -4.71
N VAL A 35 -11.88 -7.09 -5.34
CA VAL A 35 -12.72 -8.15 -4.77
C VAL A 35 -12.10 -8.75 -3.52
N ASN A 36 -10.80 -9.05 -3.54
CA ASN A 36 -10.12 -9.60 -2.36
C ASN A 36 -10.05 -8.57 -1.22
N PHE A 37 -9.88 -7.28 -1.53
CA PHE A 37 -9.86 -6.23 -0.52
C PHE A 37 -11.23 -6.03 0.13
N ALA A 38 -12.32 -6.06 -0.65
CA ALA A 38 -13.67 -6.13 -0.11
C ALA A 38 -13.85 -7.36 0.79
N GLY A 39 -13.31 -8.51 0.37
CA GLY A 39 -13.31 -9.75 1.15
C GLY A 39 -12.64 -9.66 2.51
N VAL A 40 -11.44 -9.08 2.59
CA VAL A 40 -10.68 -8.99 3.85
C VAL A 40 -11.17 -7.87 4.76
N THR A 41 -11.67 -6.77 4.20
CA THR A 41 -12.11 -5.60 4.99
C THR A 41 -13.59 -5.64 5.36
N GLY A 42 -14.41 -6.39 4.60
CA GLY A 42 -15.87 -6.35 4.68
C GLY A 42 -16.49 -5.15 3.97
N ASP A 43 -15.71 -4.28 3.33
CA ASP A 43 -16.24 -3.14 2.57
C ASP A 43 -16.71 -3.57 1.18
N TYR A 44 -17.99 -3.94 1.11
CA TYR A 44 -18.68 -4.33 -0.11
C TYR A 44 -19.48 -3.18 -0.74
N ASN A 45 -19.16 -1.91 -0.46
CA ASN A 45 -19.88 -0.78 -1.03
C ASN A 45 -20.01 -0.93 -2.58
N GLN A 46 -21.21 -0.67 -3.10
CA GLN A 46 -21.57 -0.88 -4.50
C GLN A 46 -20.70 -0.09 -5.47
N ILE A 47 -20.14 1.05 -5.05
CA ILE A 47 -19.18 1.82 -5.85
C ILE A 47 -17.91 1.01 -6.21
N HIS A 48 -17.59 -0.01 -5.41
CA HIS A 48 -16.44 -0.89 -5.60
C HIS A 48 -16.82 -2.24 -6.21
N THR A 49 -18.04 -2.73 -5.96
CA THR A 49 -18.39 -4.15 -6.18
C THR A 49 -19.45 -4.36 -7.26
N ASP A 50 -20.29 -3.37 -7.56
CA ASP A 50 -21.42 -3.51 -8.47
C ASP A 50 -21.20 -2.67 -9.75
N ALA A 51 -20.95 -3.36 -10.86
CA ALA A 51 -20.72 -2.71 -12.15
C ALA A 51 -21.98 -1.98 -12.67
N LYS A 52 -23.18 -2.50 -12.38
CA LYS A 52 -24.44 -1.90 -12.84
C LYS A 52 -24.80 -0.66 -12.04
N TYR A 53 -24.59 -0.70 -10.73
CA TYR A 53 -24.70 0.49 -9.89
C TYR A 53 -23.71 1.58 -10.33
N ALA A 54 -22.46 1.20 -10.63
CA ALA A 54 -21.43 2.16 -10.98
C ALA A 54 -21.64 2.82 -12.37
N GLU A 55 -22.45 2.24 -13.27
CA GLU A 55 -22.81 2.85 -14.56
C GLU A 55 -23.55 4.19 -14.38
N SER A 56 -24.30 4.38 -13.30
CA SER A 56 -25.06 5.61 -13.01
C SER A 56 -24.31 6.60 -12.12
N PHE A 57 -23.11 6.27 -11.66
CA PHE A 57 -22.27 7.09 -10.80
C PHE A 57 -21.27 7.94 -11.61
N ASP A 58 -20.70 8.98 -11.02
CA ASP A 58 -19.87 9.98 -11.72
C ASP A 58 -18.68 9.41 -12.51
N PHE A 59 -18.12 8.28 -12.06
CA PHE A 59 -16.98 7.62 -12.72
C PHE A 59 -17.40 6.64 -13.83
N GLY A 60 -18.68 6.29 -13.93
CA GLY A 60 -19.25 5.37 -14.93
C GLY A 60 -18.73 3.91 -14.85
N LYS A 61 -17.89 3.59 -13.87
CA LYS A 61 -17.29 2.28 -13.60
C LYS A 61 -16.99 2.15 -12.11
N ARG A 62 -16.83 0.90 -11.65
CA ARG A 62 -16.34 0.63 -10.30
C ARG A 62 -14.98 1.29 -10.09
N ILE A 63 -14.79 1.87 -8.91
CA ILE A 63 -13.51 2.44 -8.48
C ILE A 63 -12.88 1.53 -7.43
N ALA A 64 -11.55 1.53 -7.32
CA ALA A 64 -10.87 0.80 -6.24
C ALA A 64 -11.12 1.50 -4.88
N HIS A 65 -11.07 0.76 -3.78
CA HIS A 65 -11.07 1.34 -2.44
C HIS A 65 -9.86 2.26 -2.26
N GLY A 66 -10.04 3.43 -1.66
CA GLY A 66 -8.91 4.31 -1.33
C GLY A 66 -7.89 3.59 -0.43
N LEU A 67 -8.38 2.88 0.58
CA LEU A 67 -7.54 2.10 1.50
C LEU A 67 -6.82 0.92 0.83
N LEU A 68 -7.36 0.35 -0.25
CA LEU A 68 -6.64 -0.64 -1.06
C LEU A 68 -5.40 0.00 -1.67
N VAL A 69 -5.57 1.14 -2.35
CA VAL A 69 -4.46 1.85 -3.00
C VAL A 69 -3.40 2.26 -1.98
N GLN A 70 -3.82 2.80 -0.83
CA GLN A 70 -2.92 3.15 0.28
C GLN A 70 -2.16 1.93 0.81
N SER A 71 -2.84 0.81 1.05
CA SER A 71 -2.21 -0.41 1.56
C SER A 71 -1.18 -0.98 0.59
N VAL A 72 -1.50 -0.98 -0.71
CA VAL A 72 -0.56 -1.40 -1.77
C VAL A 72 0.64 -0.46 -1.83
N GLY A 73 0.44 0.86 -1.72
CA GLY A 73 1.52 1.85 -1.69
C GLY A 73 2.49 1.64 -0.53
N VAL A 74 1.99 1.41 0.68
CA VAL A 74 2.83 1.08 1.85
C VAL A 74 3.60 -0.22 1.62
N GLY A 75 2.94 -1.26 1.09
CA GLY A 75 3.61 -2.52 0.75
C GLY A 75 4.72 -2.34 -0.29
N LEU A 76 4.49 -1.53 -1.32
CA LEU A 76 5.51 -1.18 -2.33
C LEU A 76 6.70 -0.46 -1.70
N ALA A 77 6.46 0.48 -0.78
CA ALA A 77 7.51 1.17 -0.05
C ALA A 77 8.34 0.21 0.81
N VAL A 78 7.71 -0.68 1.58
CA VAL A 78 8.41 -1.68 2.41
C VAL A 78 9.29 -2.60 1.55
N MET A 79 8.82 -2.99 0.36
CA MET A 79 9.57 -3.87 -0.54
C MET A 79 10.85 -3.27 -1.12
N THR A 80 11.06 -1.96 -1.01
CA THR A 80 12.34 -1.31 -1.37
C THR A 80 13.46 -1.66 -0.39
N GLY A 81 13.10 -2.06 0.84
CA GLY A 81 14.04 -2.47 1.88
C GLY A 81 14.66 -1.34 2.70
N PHE A 82 14.40 -0.05 2.42
CA PHE A 82 15.06 1.06 3.14
C PHE A 82 14.77 1.11 4.65
N ILE A 83 13.81 0.31 5.12
CA ILE A 83 13.34 0.24 6.51
C ILE A 83 13.35 -1.20 7.08
N ASP A 84 13.90 -2.17 6.33
CA ASP A 84 13.86 -3.58 6.71
C ASP A 84 14.77 -3.87 7.92
N GLY A 85 14.15 -4.21 9.04
CA GLY A 85 14.85 -4.52 10.30
C GLY A 85 15.25 -3.29 11.13
N THR A 86 14.89 -2.08 10.70
CA THR A 86 15.24 -0.82 11.40
C THR A 86 14.03 -0.04 11.91
N ILE A 87 12.79 -0.43 11.55
CA ILE A 87 11.57 0.17 12.11
C ILE A 87 11.29 -0.33 13.52
N LEU A 88 10.97 0.60 14.41
CA LEU A 88 10.41 0.31 15.74
C LEU A 88 8.87 0.38 15.77
N ALA A 89 8.27 1.39 15.14
CA ALA A 89 6.84 1.61 15.16
C ALA A 89 6.35 2.39 13.93
N PHE A 90 5.10 2.14 13.54
CA PHE A 90 4.36 2.93 12.56
C PHE A 90 3.31 3.77 13.30
N ARG A 91 3.47 5.10 13.33
CA ARG A 91 2.66 5.96 14.20
C ARG A 91 1.46 6.57 13.49
N GLU A 92 1.66 7.08 12.29
CA GLU A 92 0.63 7.79 11.55
C GLU A 92 0.87 7.71 10.05
N LEU A 93 -0.21 7.87 9.28
CA LEU A 93 -0.17 8.01 7.84
C LEU A 93 -1.28 8.95 7.42
N ASN A 94 -0.89 10.09 6.85
CA ASN A 94 -1.85 11.03 6.27
C ASN A 94 -2.01 10.71 4.78
N CYS A 95 -3.24 10.49 4.34
CA CYS A 95 -3.57 10.24 2.95
C CYS A 95 -4.81 11.05 2.57
N LYS A 96 -4.77 11.65 1.38
CA LYS A 96 -5.89 12.38 0.80
C LYS A 96 -6.26 11.73 -0.52
N PHE A 97 -7.52 11.31 -0.64
CA PHE A 97 -8.14 10.94 -1.90
C PHE A 97 -8.95 12.16 -2.37
N SER A 98 -8.72 12.62 -3.59
CA SER A 98 -9.37 13.79 -4.19
C SER A 98 -10.07 13.42 -5.47
#